data_AF-A0A9D8D5K9-F1
#
_entry.id   AF-A0A9D8D5K9-F1
#
_cell.length_a   1.000
_cell.length_b   1.000
_cell.length_c   1.000
_cell.angle_alpha   90.00
_cell.angle_beta   90.00
_cell.angle_gamma   90.00
#
_symmetry.space_group_name_H-M   'P 1'
#
loop_
_entity.id
_entity.type
_entity.pdbx_description
1 polymer ?
#
loop_
_entity_poly.entity_id
_entity_poly.type
_entity_poly.pdbx_seq_one_letter_code
_entity_poly.pdbx_strand_id
1 'polypeptide(L)'
;MALIESGVGVSDNYPTGPQDWGVAIAQMYATTDLNWFIGNNRKMSFEPDLNAECRSVDTQTLGMIIKKVTGMRVADYFSENVWQKVGAEFLATWNVDRVDGTEKTFCCFNAAARDYARVGMAILNGGFAGPTRIISRDWLD
;
A
#
# COMPACT_ATOMS: atom_id res chain seq x y z
N MET A 1 -3.94 -15.07 0.68
CA MET A 1 -4.71 -13.83 0.44
C MET A 1 -4.66 -12.96 1.70
N ALA A 2 -4.13 -11.74 1.62
CA ALA A 2 -4.19 -10.80 2.75
C ALA A 2 -5.62 -10.25 2.83
N LEU A 3 -6.38 -10.70 3.81
CA LEU A 3 -7.72 -10.18 4.05
C LEU A 3 -7.59 -8.87 4.84
N ILE A 4 -8.37 -7.86 4.44
CA ILE A 4 -8.39 -6.54 5.11
C ILE A 4 -9.32 -6.66 6.32
N GLU A 5 -8.81 -7.32 7.35
CA GLU A 5 -9.57 -7.78 8.52
C GLU A 5 -8.88 -7.35 9.84
N SER A 6 -8.04 -6.31 9.80
CA SER A 6 -7.27 -5.91 10.98
C SER A 6 -8.12 -5.39 12.13
N GLY A 7 -9.30 -4.82 11.85
CA GLY A 7 -10.14 -4.14 12.84
C GLY A 7 -9.61 -2.80 13.36
N VAL A 8 -8.51 -2.27 12.82
CA VAL A 8 -7.90 -1.00 13.26
C VAL A 8 -8.79 0.18 12.90
N GLY A 9 -9.23 0.96 13.89
CA GLY A 9 -10.24 2.02 13.86
C GLY A 9 -9.88 3.30 13.08
N VAL A 10 -9.19 3.17 11.95
CA VAL A 10 -8.99 4.22 10.95
C VAL A 10 -9.92 3.88 9.78
N SER A 11 -11.12 4.46 9.78
CA SER A 11 -12.11 4.24 8.73
C SER A 11 -11.77 5.05 7.47
N ASP A 12 -12.04 4.46 6.30
CA ASP A 12 -11.90 5.04 4.97
C ASP A 12 -13.15 5.85 4.57
N ASN A 13 -13.63 6.71 5.48
CA ASN A 13 -14.77 7.57 5.21
C ASN A 13 -14.31 8.83 4.46
N TYR A 14 -14.34 8.79 3.13
CA TYR A 14 -13.96 9.92 2.26
C TYR A 14 -15.06 10.99 2.24
N PRO A 15 -14.88 12.13 2.92
CA PRO A 15 -15.93 13.12 2.97
C PRO A 15 -15.86 14.04 1.74
N THR A 16 -17.01 14.58 1.36
CA THR A 16 -17.14 15.43 0.16
C THR A 16 -17.06 16.93 0.47
N GLY A 17 -16.83 17.32 1.72
CA GLY A 17 -16.87 18.73 2.17
C GLY A 17 -15.77 19.12 3.16
N PRO A 18 -15.46 20.43 3.27
CA PRO A 18 -14.42 20.94 4.15
C PRO A 18 -14.72 20.78 5.65
N GLN A 19 -15.97 20.51 6.04
CA GLN A 19 -16.35 20.29 7.44
C GLN A 19 -15.76 19.00 8.02
N ASP A 20 -15.34 18.06 7.17
CA ASP A 20 -14.97 16.71 7.58
C ASP A 20 -13.46 16.45 7.44
N TRP A 21 -12.61 17.49 7.36
CA TRP A 21 -11.14 17.32 7.34
C TRP A 21 -10.60 16.58 8.59
N GLY A 22 -11.39 16.55 9.67
CA GLY A 22 -11.07 15.89 10.91
C GLY A 22 -11.16 14.35 10.86
N VAL A 23 -11.64 13.75 9.77
CA VAL A 23 -11.71 12.29 9.68
C VAL A 23 -10.33 11.65 9.53
N ALA A 24 -10.20 10.41 10.01
CA ALA A 24 -8.91 9.74 10.13
C ALA A 24 -8.20 9.58 8.77
N ILE A 25 -8.95 9.24 7.70
CA ILE A 25 -8.36 9.09 6.37
C ILE A 25 -7.79 10.41 5.84
N ALA A 26 -8.51 11.54 6.00
CA ALA A 26 -8.04 12.86 5.58
C ALA A 26 -6.75 13.26 6.32
N GLN A 27 -6.69 12.99 7.63
CA GLN A 27 -5.48 13.21 8.43
C GLN A 27 -4.32 12.31 7.97
N MET A 28 -4.59 11.06 7.60
CA MET A 28 -3.58 10.13 7.08
C MET A 28 -3.01 10.59 5.72
N TYR A 29 -3.83 11.20 4.87
CA TYR A 29 -3.36 11.90 3.66
C TYR A 29 -2.50 13.12 4.00
N ALA A 30 -2.92 13.95 4.97
CA ALA A 30 -2.29 15.23 5.26
C ALA A 30 -1.05 15.15 6.19
N THR A 31 -0.89 14.08 6.96
CA THR A 31 0.20 13.98 7.96
C THR A 31 1.58 13.99 7.30
N THR A 32 2.53 14.65 7.98
CA THR A 32 3.96 14.65 7.72
C THR A 32 4.74 13.66 8.59
N ASP A 33 4.04 12.90 9.42
CA ASP A 33 4.60 11.81 10.22
C ASP A 33 3.60 10.63 10.28
N LEU A 34 3.73 9.71 9.31
CA LEU A 34 2.89 8.52 9.24
C LEU A 34 3.14 7.57 10.42
N ASN A 35 4.39 7.46 10.88
CA ASN A 35 4.72 6.58 12.00
C ASN A 35 4.02 7.05 13.28
N TRP A 36 4.03 8.36 13.54
CA TRP A 36 3.28 8.95 14.63
C TRP A 36 1.78 8.74 14.45
N PHE A 37 1.24 8.98 13.25
CA PHE A 37 -0.20 8.79 12.98
C PHE A 37 -0.64 7.36 13.29
N ILE A 38 0.04 6.36 12.72
CA ILE A 38 -0.28 4.94 12.95
C ILE A 38 -0.11 4.57 14.42
N GLY A 39 0.98 5.02 15.07
CA GLY A 39 1.22 4.76 16.49
C GLY A 39 0.13 5.29 17.42
N ASN A 40 -0.52 6.39 17.05
CA ASN A 40 -1.58 7.02 17.85
C ASN A 40 -3.00 6.60 17.43
N ASN A 41 -3.18 5.95 16.27
CA ASN A 41 -4.48 5.52 15.72
C ASN A 41 -4.64 3.99 15.65
N ARG A 42 -4.09 3.29 16.64
CA ARG A 42 -4.11 1.81 16.75
C ARG A 42 -5.29 1.23 17.53
N LYS A 43 -6.31 2.03 17.86
CA LYS A 43 -7.48 1.55 18.59
C LYS A 43 -8.31 0.65 17.68
N MET A 44 -8.76 -0.49 18.20
CA MET A 44 -9.61 -1.41 17.47
C MET A 44 -11.05 -0.90 17.43
N SER A 45 -11.71 -0.94 16.28
CA SER A 45 -13.16 -0.74 16.19
C SER A 45 -13.94 -2.05 16.27
N PHE A 46 -13.30 -3.17 15.92
CA PHE A 46 -13.81 -4.54 16.04
C PHE A 46 -12.63 -5.50 16.20
N GLU A 47 -12.88 -6.74 16.66
CA GLU A 47 -11.80 -7.73 16.78
C GLU A 47 -11.34 -8.19 15.39
N PRO A 48 -10.04 -8.50 15.21
CA PRO A 48 -9.54 -9.02 13.94
C PRO A 48 -10.31 -10.26 13.48
N ASP A 49 -10.33 -10.49 12.17
CA ASP A 49 -10.94 -11.66 11.52
C ASP A 49 -12.47 -11.78 11.70
N LEU A 50 -13.13 -10.80 12.30
CA LEU A 50 -14.60 -10.78 12.46
C LEU A 50 -15.33 -10.11 11.29
N ASN A 51 -14.75 -9.07 10.70
CA ASN A 51 -15.34 -8.31 9.60
C ASN A 51 -14.27 -7.89 8.59
N ALA A 52 -14.51 -8.15 7.31
CA ALA A 52 -13.70 -7.60 6.24
C ALA A 52 -14.19 -6.17 5.91
N GLU A 53 -13.42 -5.17 6.31
CA GLU A 53 -13.68 -3.76 5.98
C GLU A 53 -12.43 -3.17 5.33
N CYS A 54 -12.57 -2.64 4.11
CA CYS A 54 -11.45 -2.02 3.42
C CYS A 54 -10.96 -0.78 4.19
N ARG A 55 -9.74 -0.84 4.72
CA ARG A 55 -9.11 0.25 5.47
C ARG A 55 -7.70 0.49 4.97
N SER A 56 -7.43 1.73 4.56
CA SER A 56 -6.13 2.18 4.06
C SER A 56 -5.00 1.96 5.08
N VAL A 57 -5.33 1.97 6.37
CA VAL A 57 -4.38 1.72 7.46
C VAL A 57 -3.72 0.34 7.38
N ASP A 58 -4.40 -0.66 6.81
CA ASP A 58 -3.89 -2.02 6.71
C ASP A 58 -2.77 -2.10 5.68
N THR A 59 -3.01 -1.55 4.50
CA THR A 59 -1.99 -1.43 3.45
C THR A 59 -0.81 -0.58 3.90
N GLN A 60 -1.08 0.49 4.66
CA GLN A 60 0.01 1.30 5.25
C GLN A 60 0.86 0.50 6.23
N THR A 61 0.21 -0.28 7.09
CA THR A 61 0.89 -1.16 8.05
C THR A 61 1.71 -2.22 7.34
N LEU A 62 1.21 -2.81 6.26
CA LEU A 62 1.97 -3.75 5.44
C LEU A 62 3.23 -3.10 4.84
N GLY A 63 3.14 -1.86 4.35
CA GLY A 63 4.30 -1.09 3.91
C GLY A 63 5.35 -0.91 5.01
N MET A 64 4.91 -0.62 6.24
CA MET A 64 5.80 -0.52 7.40
C MET A 64 6.46 -1.86 7.75
N ILE A 65 5.73 -2.98 7.61
CA ILE A 65 6.26 -4.32 7.79
C ILE A 65 7.35 -4.60 6.76
N ILE A 66 7.10 -4.33 5.47
CA ILE A 66 8.10 -4.50 4.38
C ILE A 66 9.37 -3.73 4.73
N LYS A 67 9.26 -2.45 5.08
CA LYS A 67 10.42 -1.63 5.47
C LYS A 67 11.15 -2.19 6.68
N LYS A 68 10.41 -2.68 7.69
CA LYS A 68 10.99 -3.24 8.92
C LYS A 68 11.75 -4.54 8.68
N VAL A 69 11.21 -5.45 7.85
CA VAL A 69 11.81 -6.78 7.64
C VAL A 69 12.91 -6.77 6.58
N THR A 70 12.86 -5.85 5.61
CA THR A 70 13.86 -5.74 4.54
C THR A 70 14.97 -4.74 4.86
N GLY A 71 14.69 -3.76 5.72
CA GLY A 71 15.57 -2.60 5.92
C GLY A 71 15.58 -1.61 4.74
N MET A 72 14.80 -1.87 3.70
CA MET A 72 14.74 -1.06 2.48
C MET A 72 13.57 -0.07 2.53
N ARG A 73 13.65 0.98 1.71
CA ARG A 73 12.47 1.79 1.40
C ARG A 73 11.47 0.92 0.63
N VAL A 74 10.18 1.16 0.81
CA VAL A 74 9.15 0.36 0.12
C VAL A 74 9.25 0.56 -1.39
N ALA A 75 9.53 1.78 -1.84
CA ALA A 75 9.73 2.09 -3.25
C ALA A 75 10.90 1.29 -3.87
N ASP A 76 12.03 1.19 -3.16
CA ASP A 76 13.21 0.45 -3.64
C ASP A 76 12.92 -1.05 -3.69
N TYR A 77 12.34 -1.59 -2.62
CA TYR A 77 11.97 -3.01 -2.54
C TYR A 77 10.98 -3.40 -3.64
N PHE A 78 9.94 -2.59 -3.84
CA PHE A 78 8.94 -2.81 -4.89
C PHE A 78 9.55 -2.68 -6.29
N SER A 79 10.44 -1.70 -6.49
CA SER A 79 11.12 -1.49 -7.77
C SER A 79 11.95 -2.73 -8.15
N GLU A 80 12.79 -3.20 -7.23
CA GLU A 80 13.66 -4.35 -7.45
C GLU A 80 12.87 -5.65 -7.63
N ASN A 81 11.84 -5.87 -6.81
CA ASN A 81 11.18 -7.17 -6.74
C ASN A 81 9.97 -7.33 -7.64
N VAL A 82 9.36 -6.23 -8.11
CA VAL A 82 8.15 -6.25 -8.93
C VAL A 82 8.30 -5.33 -10.13
N TRP A 83 8.48 -4.03 -9.92
CA TRP A 83 8.28 -3.01 -10.96
C TRP A 83 9.26 -3.15 -12.14
N GLN A 84 10.55 -3.29 -11.86
CA GLN A 84 11.55 -3.50 -12.91
C GLN A 84 11.40 -4.89 -13.54
N LYS A 85 11.00 -5.90 -12.76
CA LYS A 85 10.82 -7.27 -13.26
C LYS A 85 9.63 -7.42 -14.21
N VAL A 86 8.57 -6.62 -14.04
CA VAL A 86 7.46 -6.55 -15.02
C VAL A 86 7.83 -5.81 -16.31
N GLY A 87 9.04 -5.25 -16.37
CA GLY A 87 9.52 -4.49 -17.51
C GLY A 87 8.82 -3.15 -17.65
N ALA A 88 8.55 -2.48 -16.53
CA ALA A 88 8.02 -1.11 -16.55
C ALA A 88 9.00 -0.17 -17.26
N GLU A 89 8.48 0.64 -18.18
CA GLU A 89 9.30 1.46 -19.09
C GLU A 89 9.45 2.90 -18.61
N PHE A 90 8.48 3.39 -17.83
CA PHE A 90 8.42 4.78 -17.40
C PHE A 90 8.80 4.92 -15.93
N LEU A 91 9.35 6.09 -15.59
CA LEU A 91 9.59 6.45 -14.20
C LEU A 91 8.26 6.48 -13.45
N ALA A 92 8.23 5.78 -12.32
CA ALA A 92 7.14 5.82 -11.36
C ALA A 92 7.57 6.60 -10.12
N THR A 93 6.61 7.21 -9.43
CA THR A 93 6.85 7.96 -8.20
C THR A 93 5.92 7.49 -7.09
N TRP A 94 6.40 7.54 -5.85
CA TRP A 94 5.58 7.27 -4.67
C TRP A 94 5.61 8.49 -3.76
N ASN A 95 4.44 8.99 -3.38
CA ASN A 95 4.37 10.09 -2.42
C ASN A 95 4.83 9.63 -1.04
N VAL A 96 5.52 10.52 -0.34
CA VAL A 96 6.01 10.34 1.03
C VAL A 96 5.34 11.35 1.96
N ASP A 97 5.31 11.08 3.26
CA ASP A 97 4.79 12.02 4.26
C ASP A 97 5.62 13.31 4.40
N ARG A 98 6.94 13.22 4.19
CA ARG A 98 7.87 14.35 4.14
C ARG A 98 9.09 14.00 3.28
N VAL A 99 9.93 14.99 2.97
CA VAL A 99 11.24 14.76 2.33
C VAL A 99 12.01 13.70 3.13
N ASP A 100 12.52 12.69 2.45
CA ASP A 100 13.20 11.51 3.04
C ASP A 100 12.37 10.71 4.06
N GLY A 101 11.04 10.88 4.02
CA GLY A 101 10.09 10.26 4.92
C GLY A 101 9.65 8.85 4.50
N THR A 102 8.45 8.48 4.94
CA THR A 102 7.85 7.16 4.70
C THR A 102 6.85 7.23 3.54
N GLU A 103 6.89 6.24 2.66
CA GLU A 103 5.93 6.11 1.56
C GLU A 103 4.49 5.98 2.09
N LYS A 104 3.56 6.74 1.48
CA LYS A 104 2.11 6.59 1.66
C LYS A 104 1.63 5.37 0.86
N THR A 105 1.97 4.19 1.37
CA THR A 105 1.77 2.90 0.71
C THR A 105 0.31 2.52 0.48
N PHE A 106 -0.62 3.15 1.20
CA PHE A 106 -2.05 2.96 1.02
C PHE A 106 -2.66 3.60 -0.25
N CYS A 107 -1.97 4.53 -0.91
CA CYS A 107 -2.56 5.25 -2.05
C CYS A 107 -1.58 5.59 -3.17
N CYS A 108 -0.46 6.23 -2.84
CA CYS A 108 -0.07 7.37 -3.66
C CYS A 108 1.10 7.04 -4.60
N PHE A 109 0.97 5.91 -5.29
CA PHE A 109 1.87 5.45 -6.34
C PHE A 109 1.38 5.97 -7.70
N ASN A 110 2.29 6.58 -8.48
CA ASN A 110 1.99 7.16 -9.79
C ASN A 110 2.86 6.49 -10.84
N ALA A 111 2.23 6.03 -11.92
CA ALA A 111 2.88 5.35 -13.01
C ALA A 111 2.07 5.50 -14.30
N ALA A 112 2.70 5.21 -15.44
CA ALA A 112 2.01 5.11 -16.71
C ALA A 112 0.99 3.95 -16.68
N ALA A 113 -0.19 4.18 -17.26
CA ALA A 113 -1.25 3.15 -17.35
C ALA A 113 -0.74 1.84 -18.00
N ARG A 114 0.17 1.96 -18.99
CA ARG A 114 0.80 0.81 -19.65
C ARG A 114 1.61 -0.05 -18.67
N ASP A 115 2.31 0.56 -17.74
CA ASP A 115 3.13 -0.18 -16.76
C ASP A 115 2.26 -0.85 -15.70
N TYR A 116 1.15 -0.23 -15.29
CA TYR A 116 0.13 -0.91 -14.49
C TYR A 116 -0.41 -2.16 -15.20
N ALA A 117 -0.67 -2.07 -16.50
CA ALA A 117 -1.15 -3.22 -17.28
C ALA A 117 -0.13 -4.37 -17.31
N ARG A 118 1.18 -4.08 -17.24
CA ARG A 118 2.23 -5.12 -17.17
C ARG A 118 2.16 -5.94 -15.89
N VAL A 119 1.83 -5.31 -14.75
CA VAL A 119 1.58 -6.03 -13.49
C VAL A 119 0.36 -6.96 -13.61
N GLY A 120 -0.75 -6.44 -14.15
CA GLY A 120 -1.95 -7.24 -14.42
C GLY A 120 -1.66 -8.42 -15.36
N MET A 121 -0.83 -8.20 -16.38
CA MET A 121 -0.43 -9.23 -17.32
C MET A 121 0.42 -10.32 -16.68
N ALA A 122 1.27 -9.98 -15.70
CA ALA A 122 2.01 -10.98 -14.93
C ALA A 122 1.09 -11.87 -14.09
N ILE A 123 0.05 -11.29 -13.47
CA ILE A 123 -0.98 -12.03 -12.72
C ILE A 123 -1.72 -13.00 -13.64
N LEU A 124 -2.20 -12.53 -14.80
CA LEU A 124 -2.88 -13.36 -15.80
C LEU A 124 -2.00 -14.50 -16.33
N ASN A 125 -0.68 -14.29 -16.38
CA ASN A 125 0.31 -15.29 -16.77
C ASN A 125 0.78 -16.18 -15.61
N GLY A 126 -0.02 -16.34 -14.55
CA GLY A 126 0.30 -17.24 -13.43
C GLY A 126 1.51 -16.78 -12.60
N GLY A 127 1.70 -15.46 -12.51
CA GLY A 127 2.76 -14.81 -11.74
C GLY A 127 4.07 -14.59 -12.49
N PHE A 128 4.08 -14.78 -13.81
CA PHE A 128 5.27 -14.60 -14.65
C PHE A 128 5.29 -13.27 -15.41
N ALA A 129 6.40 -12.56 -15.29
CA ALA A 129 6.78 -11.47 -16.17
C ALA A 129 7.83 -11.98 -17.18
N GLY A 130 7.38 -12.38 -18.37
CA GLY A 130 8.23 -13.06 -19.34
C GLY A 130 8.79 -14.37 -18.77
N PRO A 131 10.11 -14.60 -18.77
CA PRO A 131 10.71 -15.81 -18.20
C PRO A 131 10.80 -15.79 -16.66
N THR A 132 10.58 -14.63 -16.03
CA THR A 132 10.82 -14.44 -14.59
C THR A 132 9.53 -14.61 -13.80
N ARG A 133 9.53 -15.50 -12.80
CA ARG A 133 8.42 -15.59 -11.84
C ARG A 133 8.57 -14.49 -10.79
N ILE A 134 7.55 -13.65 -10.63
CA ILE A 134 7.51 -12.56 -9.64
C ILE A 134 6.47 -12.78 -8.55
N ILE A 135 5.45 -13.62 -8.80
CA ILE A 135 4.44 -14.03 -7.82
C ILE A 135 4.41 -15.57 -7.83
N SER A 136 4.44 -16.20 -6.65
CA SER A 136 4.31 -17.65 -6.53
C SER A 136 2.91 -18.10 -6.93
N ARG A 137 2.79 -19.33 -7.46
CA ARG A 137 1.48 -19.87 -7.83
C ARG A 137 0.57 -20.02 -6.61
N ASP A 138 1.12 -20.52 -5.51
CA ASP A 138 0.42 -20.68 -4.23
C ASP A 138 -0.13 -19.36 -3.65
N TRP A 139 0.36 -18.20 -4.10
CA TRP A 139 -0.18 -16.91 -3.71
C TRP A 139 -1.39 -16.47 -4.56
N LEU A 140 -1.47 -16.96 -5.80
CA LEU A 140 -2.54 -16.64 -6.75
C LEU A 140 -3.76 -17.56 -6.63
N ASP A 141 -3.54 -18.78 -6.13
CA ASP A 141 -4.58 -19.76 -5.83
C ASP A 141 -5.32 -19.41 -4.53
#